data_AF-A0A922E1V0-F1
#
_entry.id   AF-A0A922E1V0-F1
#
_cell.length_a   1.000
_cell.length_b   1.000
_cell.length_c   1.000
_cell.angle_alpha   90.00
_cell.angle_beta   90.00
_cell.angle_gamma   90.00
#
_symmetry.space_group_name_H-M   'P 1'
#
loop_
_entity.id
_entity.type
_entity.pdbx_description
1 polymer ?
#
loop_
_entity_poly.entity_id
_entity_poly.type
_entity_poly.pdbx_seq_one_letter_code
_entity_poly.pdbx_strand_id
1 'polypeptide(L)'
;MESCMITQILKCMHIGLLCVQEDPADRPTISKVVVLLGKESIPLPKPKQPALSVGRVIQTDRFLIANPSVNDLTGSILAPR
;
A
#
# COMPACT_ATOMS: atom_id res chain seq x y z
N MET A 1 9.70 -8.88 -26.60
CA MET A 1 9.18 -7.54 -26.26
C MET A 1 8.40 -7.54 -24.93
N GLU A 2 7.62 -8.58 -24.63
CA GLU A 2 6.80 -8.63 -23.40
C GLU A 2 7.57 -8.73 -22.07
N SER A 3 8.72 -9.40 -22.05
CA SER A 3 9.56 -9.56 -20.84
C SER A 3 10.04 -8.23 -20.24
N CYS A 4 10.29 -7.21 -21.08
CA CYS A 4 10.69 -5.87 -20.63
C CYS A 4 9.54 -5.17 -19.86
N MET A 5 8.30 -5.30 -20.35
CA MET A 5 7.13 -4.68 -19.72
C MET A 5 6.83 -5.28 -18.35
N ILE A 6 6.87 -6.60 -18.22
CA ILE A 6 6.66 -7.29 -16.93
C ILE A 6 7.71 -6.83 -15.91
N THR A 7 8.97 -6.73 -16.33
CA THR A 7 10.07 -6.28 -15.46
C THR A 7 9.84 -4.85 -14.97
N GLN A 8 9.40 -3.94 -15.84
CA GLN A 8 9.07 -2.57 -15.45
C GLN A 8 7.87 -2.51 -14.49
N ILE A 9 6.83 -3.31 -14.71
CA ILE A 9 5.67 -3.37 -13.81
C ILE A 9 6.07 -3.88 -12.42
N LEU A 10 6.82 -4.99 -12.35
CA LEU A 10 7.31 -5.56 -11.09
C LEU A 10 8.19 -4.55 -10.34
N LYS A 11 9.04 -3.84 -11.07
CA LYS A 11 9.89 -2.78 -10.53
C LYS A 11 9.06 -1.62 -9.97
N CYS A 12 8.05 -1.16 -10.69
CA CYS A 12 7.14 -0.11 -10.23
C CYS A 12 6.37 -0.55 -8.98
N MET A 13 5.87 -1.78 -8.93
CA MET A 13 5.22 -2.33 -7.73
C MET A 13 6.18 -2.33 -6.54
N HIS A 14 7.42 -2.80 -6.73
CA HIS A 14 8.42 -2.88 -5.67
C HIS A 14 8.80 -1.49 -5.14
N ILE A 15 8.98 -0.51 -6.02
CA ILE A 15 9.22 0.89 -5.63
C ILE A 15 7.99 1.46 -4.89
N GLY A 16 6.78 1.18 -5.37
CA GLY A 16 5.53 1.58 -4.71
C GLY A 16 5.43 1.06 -3.28
N LEU A 17 5.80 -0.21 -3.06
CA LEU A 17 5.86 -0.83 -1.73
C LEU A 17 6.91 -0.17 -0.81
N LEU A 18 8.02 0.35 -1.36
CA LEU A 18 9.00 1.11 -0.59
C LEU A 18 8.49 2.52 -0.20
N CYS A 19 7.61 3.12 -0.99
CA CYS A 19 7.06 4.45 -0.71
C CYS A 19 6.03 4.46 0.44
N VAL A 20 5.43 3.31 0.74
CA VAL A 20 4.36 3.17 1.75
C VAL A 20 4.82 2.41 3.01
N GLN A 21 6.13 2.42 3.28
CA GLN A 21 6.69 1.85 4.50
C GLN A 21 6.12 2.53 5.75
N GLU A 22 5.94 1.73 6.80
CA GLU A 22 5.40 2.19 8.09
C GLU A 22 6.28 3.30 8.67
N ASP A 23 7.57 3.02 8.84
CA ASP A 23 8.57 4.00 9.25
C ASP A 23 8.87 4.98 8.10
N PRO A 24 8.64 6.29 8.29
CA PRO A 24 8.99 7.31 7.30
C PRO A 24 10.47 7.29 6.90
N ALA A 25 11.37 6.89 7.79
CA ALA A 25 12.81 6.82 7.51
C ALA A 25 13.16 5.75 6.46
N ASP A 26 12.31 4.74 6.28
CA ASP A 26 12.50 3.70 5.27
C ASP A 26 12.00 4.12 3.87
N ARG A 27 11.25 5.22 3.77
CA ARG A 27 10.68 5.68 2.50
C ARG A 27 11.77 6.31 1.64
N PRO A 28 11.87 5.96 0.35
CA PRO A 28 12.83 6.61 -0.54
C PRO A 28 12.45 8.09 -0.76
N THR A 29 13.47 8.95 -0.90
CA THR A 29 13.25 10.32 -1.36
C THR A 29 12.74 10.33 -2.79
N ILE A 30 12.03 11.38 -3.21
CA ILE A 30 11.56 11.53 -4.60
C ILE A 30 12.73 11.46 -5.59
N SER A 31 13.87 12.07 -5.27
CA SER A 31 15.09 11.96 -6.09
C SER A 31 15.53 10.51 -6.27
N LYS A 32 15.51 9.71 -5.20
CA LYS A 32 15.85 8.28 -5.25
C LYS A 32 14.82 7.51 -6.07
N VAL A 33 13.52 7.80 -5.95
CA VAL A 33 12.46 7.18 -6.77
C VAL A 33 12.69 7.41 -8.27
N VAL A 34 12.99 8.65 -8.68
CA VAL A 34 13.27 8.98 -10.09
C VAL A 34 14.47 8.20 -10.62
N VAL A 35 15.56 8.13 -9.83
CA VAL A 35 16.75 7.35 -10.17
C VAL A 35 16.42 5.86 -10.28
N LEU A 36 15.66 5.32 -9.32
CA LEU A 36 15.24 3.92 -9.33
C LEU A 36 14.41 3.61 -10.56
N LEU A 37 13.47 4.47 -10.96
CA LEU A 37 12.66 4.29 -12.17
C LEU A 37 13.49 4.32 -13.46
N GLY A 38 14.43 5.28 -13.57
CA GLY A 38 15.21 5.50 -14.79
C GLY A 38 16.34 4.51 -15.06
N LYS A 39 16.88 3.81 -14.06
CA LYS A 39 17.97 2.85 -14.28
C LYS A 39 17.47 1.43 -14.52
N GLU A 40 18.01 0.74 -15.51
CA GLU A 40 17.54 -0.58 -15.93
C GLU A 40 17.86 -1.69 -14.91
N SER A 41 19.01 -1.61 -14.23
CA SER A 41 19.46 -2.59 -13.24
C SER A 41 20.02 -1.90 -11.99
N ILE A 42 19.13 -1.52 -11.06
CA ILE A 42 19.52 -1.20 -9.68
C ILE A 42 18.91 -2.28 -8.77
N PRO A 43 19.71 -2.91 -7.89
CA PRO A 43 19.17 -3.78 -6.85
C PRO A 43 18.27 -2.96 -5.91
N LEU A 44 16.99 -3.31 -5.85
CA LEU A 44 16.03 -2.69 -4.97
C LEU A 44 16.06 -3.35 -3.58
N PRO A 45 16.07 -2.57 -2.48
CA PRO A 45 15.95 -3.14 -1.15
C PRO A 45 14.60 -3.82 -0.99
N LYS A 46 14.53 -4.93 -0.25
CA LYS A 46 13.26 -5.63 -0.02
C LYS A 46 12.32 -4.73 0.82
N PRO A 47 11.05 -4.53 0.42
CA PRO A 47 10.09 -3.82 1.24
C PRO A 47 9.91 -4.57 2.56
N LYS A 48 9.87 -3.84 3.69
CA LYS A 48 9.43 -4.44 4.96
C LYS A 48 7.95 -4.79 4.84
N GLN A 49 7.47 -5.69 5.70
CA GLN A 49 6.04 -5.99 5.72
C GLN A 49 5.28 -4.68 5.96
N PRO A 50 4.28 -4.35 5.13
CA PRO A 50 3.46 -3.19 5.37
C PRO A 50 2.84 -3.35 6.77
N ALA A 51 2.80 -2.27 7.56
CA ALA A 51 1.84 -2.20 8.66
C ALA A 51 0.50 -2.55 8.02
N LEU A 52 -0.12 -3.64 8.49
CA LEU A 52 -1.38 -4.15 7.97
C LEU A 52 -2.27 -2.96 7.61
N SER A 53 -2.48 -2.72 6.31
CA SER A 53 -3.50 -1.79 5.91
C SER A 53 -4.79 -2.46 6.35
N VAL A 54 -5.37 -2.04 7.46
CA VAL A 54 -6.81 -2.15 7.65
C VAL A 54 -7.38 -1.32 6.51
N GLY A 55 -7.44 -1.91 5.32
CA GLY A 55 -8.23 -1.40 4.24
C GLY A 55 -9.59 -1.19 4.87
N ARG A 56 -10.15 0.01 4.73
CA ARG A 56 -11.54 0.23 5.11
C ARG A 56 -12.29 -0.89 4.41
N VAL A 57 -12.72 -1.87 5.19
CA VAL A 57 -13.66 -2.87 4.71
C VAL A 57 -14.90 -2.04 4.44
N ILE A 58 -15.04 -1.55 3.21
CA ILE A 58 -16.36 -1.15 2.75
C ILE A 58 -17.11 -2.47 2.79
N GLN A 59 -17.93 -2.57 3.82
CA GLN A 59 -18.67 -3.78 4.14
C GLN A 59 -19.81 -3.89 3.14
N THR A 60 -19.47 -4.14 1.87
CA THR A 60 -20.42 -4.28 0.75
C THR A 60 -21.16 -5.61 0.78
N ASP A 61 -21.00 -6.40 1.84
CA ASP A 61 -21.69 -7.68 2.03
C ASP A 61 -22.58 -7.70 3.28
N ARG A 62 -23.12 -6.54 3.69
CA ARG A 62 -24.05 -6.44 4.82
C ARG A 62 -25.28 -5.58 4.58
N PHE A 63 -25.46 -5.07 3.36
CA PHE A 63 -26.61 -4.22 3.01
C PHE A 63 -27.77 -4.95 2.33
N LEU A 64 -27.63 -6.23 1.96
CA LEU A 64 -28.73 -6.98 1.33
C LEU A 64 -29.52 -7.86 2.30
N ILE A 65 -29.13 -7.92 3.58
CA ILE A 65 -29.87 -8.68 4.59
C ILE A 65 -29.99 -7.81 5.84
N ALA A 66 -31.22 -7.36 6.10
CA ALA A 66 -31.67 -6.56 7.25
C ALA A 66 -31.52 -5.03 7.13
N ASN A 67 -32.57 -4.39 6.61
CA ASN A 67 -33.13 -3.24 7.34
C ASN A 67 -33.77 -3.81 8.63
N PRO A 68 -33.82 -3.13 9.81
CA PRO A 68 -33.57 -1.70 10.08
C PRO A 68 -32.87 -1.43 11.46
N SER A 69 -32.93 -0.16 11.91
CA SER A 69 -32.67 0.38 13.26
C SER A 69 -31.26 0.92 13.53
N VAL A 70 -31.15 2.25 13.45
CA VAL A 70 -30.03 3.07 13.97
C VAL A 70 -29.81 2.73 15.44
N ASN A 71 -28.65 2.16 15.76
CA ASN A 71 -28.08 2.22 17.10
C ASN A 71 -26.79 3.03 17.00
N ASP A 72 -26.65 4.03 17.86
CA ASP A 72 -25.47 4.90 17.94
C ASP A 72 -24.20 4.06 17.98
N LEU A 73 -23.49 4.01 16.85
CA LEU A 73 -22.23 3.31 16.73
C LEU A 73 -21.19 4.14 17.48
N THR A 74 -20.92 3.79 18.74
CA THR A 74 -19.71 4.27 19.41
C THR A 74 -18.53 3.59 18.74
N GLY A 75 -18.00 4.24 17.70
CA GLY A 75 -16.78 3.81 17.03
C GLY A 75 -15.60 3.99 17.99
N SER A 76 -15.04 2.88 18.48
CA SER A 76 -13.80 2.92 19.24
C SER A 76 -12.67 3.36 18.32
N ILE A 77 -12.09 4.53 18.62
CA ILE A 77 -10.92 5.04 17.91
C ILE A 77 -9.73 4.17 18.30
N LEU A 78 -9.28 3.31 17.38
CA LEU A 78 -7.99 2.66 17.48
C LEU A 78 -6.94 3.68 17.03
N ALA A 79 -6.19 4.24 17.98
CA ALA A 79 -5.01 5.04 17.68
C ALA A 79 -3.84 4.12 17.28
N PRO A 80 -3.05 4.46 16.25
CA PRO A 80 -1.73 3.88 16.06
C PRO A 80 -0.86 4.14 17.30
N ARG A 81 0.03 3.21 17.63
CA ARG A 81 0.97 3.37 18.77
C ARG A 81 1.90 4.56 18.58
#